data_AF-A0A8T7KY77-F1
#
_entry.id   AF-A0A8T7KY77-F1
#
_cell.length_a   1.000
_cell.length_b   1.000
_cell.length_c   1.000
_cell.angle_alpha   90.00
_cell.angle_beta   90.00
_cell.angle_gamma   90.00
#
_symmetry.space_group_name_H-M   'P 1'
#
loop_
_entity.id
_entity.type
_entity.pdbx_description
1 polymer ?
#
loop_
_entity_poly.entity_id
_entity_poly.type
_entity_poly.pdbx_seq_one_letter_code
_entity_poly.pdbx_strand_id
1 'polypeptide(L)'
;MPITKQRTLDYVNVEWGTYIERFNRLPREEGEKRVRQMGYEIFRDILAHILAWWEEGMPIILAIAENREYERKKYDFDAFNAAAVAKYRSWDEREFLAHFEKTRQKMEAGLRSVNDAAFENRRVKNWANGIFIHHAREHLVSVSRFIVADLLENEWATYIEDFSRLDDEKKKEFLSKQGFENFRDLLAHIIGWWEEGARIIAGILDSPGFTWQSRDTDAFNAELVKKYSKWSEKDILTHYESVRVVLLELVAELPDDAFLNRDIEAWLVDDVVGHYDEHPMPV
;
A
#
# COMPACT_ATOMS: atom_id res chain seq x y z
N MET A 1 -11.84 7.99 1.79
CA MET A 1 -10.39 8.12 2.06
C MET A 1 -9.87 9.56 1.90
N PRO A 2 -9.25 10.16 2.93
CA PRO A 2 -8.66 11.49 2.81
C PRO A 2 -7.26 11.40 2.18
N ILE A 3 -7.17 11.60 0.86
CA ILE A 3 -5.90 11.92 0.21
C ILE A 3 -5.60 13.39 0.54
N THR A 4 -4.68 13.60 1.48
CA THR A 4 -4.28 14.94 1.93
C THR A 4 -2.89 15.30 1.45
N LYS A 5 -2.59 16.60 1.43
CA LYS A 5 -1.26 17.10 1.12
C LYS A 5 -0.21 16.55 2.06
N GLN A 6 -0.50 16.57 3.38
CA GLN A 6 0.44 16.09 4.39
C GLN A 6 0.73 14.60 4.22
N ARG A 7 -0.31 13.78 4.10
CA ARG A 7 -0.15 12.35 3.85
C ARG A 7 0.67 12.06 2.59
N THR A 8 0.42 12.80 1.50
CA THR A 8 1.21 12.67 0.27
C THR A 8 2.69 13.05 0.48
N LEU A 9 2.96 14.11 1.25
CA LEU A 9 4.34 14.49 1.63
C LEU A 9 5.01 13.41 2.48
N ASP A 10 4.28 12.79 3.39
CA ASP A 10 4.80 11.73 4.25
C ASP A 10 5.18 10.49 3.42
N TYR A 11 4.39 10.12 2.41
CA TYR A 11 4.80 9.09 1.44
C TYR A 11 6.09 9.47 0.70
N VAL A 12 6.19 10.70 0.18
CA VAL A 12 7.40 11.15 -0.54
C VAL A 12 8.63 11.19 0.37
N ASN A 13 8.47 11.52 1.64
CA ASN A 13 9.58 11.73 2.57
C ASN A 13 9.99 10.49 3.35
N VAL A 14 9.01 9.69 3.77
CA VAL A 14 9.23 8.53 4.63
C VAL A 14 9.27 7.28 3.77
N GLU A 15 8.17 6.97 3.07
CA GLU A 15 8.05 5.72 2.31
C GLU A 15 9.07 5.66 1.19
N TRP A 16 9.01 6.63 0.27
CA TRP A 16 9.93 6.74 -0.86
C TRP A 16 11.33 7.16 -0.45
N GLY A 17 11.46 7.97 0.61
CA GLY A 17 12.75 8.44 1.11
C GLY A 17 13.63 7.33 1.68
N THR A 18 13.03 6.25 2.19
CA THR A 18 13.76 5.10 2.71
C THR A 18 13.65 3.84 1.83
N TYR A 19 12.98 3.92 0.68
CA TYR A 19 12.71 2.78 -0.21
C TYR A 19 13.96 2.07 -0.73
N ILE A 20 14.95 2.84 -1.22
CA ILE A 20 16.24 2.29 -1.69
C ILE A 20 17.02 1.65 -0.54
N GLU A 21 17.00 2.29 0.64
CA GLU A 21 17.68 1.76 1.82
C GLU A 21 17.06 0.43 2.25
N ARG A 22 15.73 0.35 2.34
CA ARG A 22 15.01 -0.88 2.69
C ARG A 22 15.34 -2.01 1.71
N PHE A 23 15.30 -1.73 0.40
CA PHE A 23 15.69 -2.71 -0.61
C PHE A 23 17.13 -3.21 -0.41
N ASN A 24 18.08 -2.30 -0.14
CA ASN A 24 19.49 -2.65 0.04
C ASN A 24 19.79 -3.44 1.33
N ARG A 25 18.86 -3.48 2.30
CA ARG A 25 18.97 -4.33 3.50
C ARG A 25 18.63 -5.79 3.20
N LEU A 26 17.91 -6.07 2.10
CA LEU A 26 17.56 -7.44 1.74
C LEU A 26 18.81 -8.23 1.33
N PRO A 27 18.84 -9.55 1.60
CA PRO A 27 19.76 -10.44 0.92
C PRO A 27 19.61 -10.28 -0.60
N ARG A 28 20.74 -10.14 -1.32
CA ARG A 28 20.75 -9.84 -2.76
C ARG A 28 19.82 -10.76 -3.58
N GLU A 29 19.90 -12.06 -3.36
CA GLU A 29 19.07 -13.04 -4.08
C GLU A 29 17.57 -12.86 -3.84
N GLU A 30 17.18 -12.48 -2.62
CA GLU A 30 15.79 -12.19 -2.27
C GLU A 30 15.31 -10.90 -2.94
N GLY A 31 16.12 -9.83 -2.90
CA GLY A 31 15.81 -8.58 -3.59
C GLY A 31 15.63 -8.79 -5.10
N GLU A 32 16.56 -9.50 -5.75
CA GLU A 32 16.47 -9.84 -7.16
C GLU A 32 15.24 -10.72 -7.49
N LYS A 33 14.88 -11.65 -6.61
CA LYS A 33 13.67 -12.47 -6.76
C LYS A 33 12.40 -11.60 -6.75
N ARG A 34 12.26 -10.71 -5.76
CA ARG A 34 11.08 -9.83 -5.62
C ARG A 34 10.91 -8.90 -6.81
N VAL A 35 11.99 -8.29 -7.29
CA VAL A 35 12.00 -7.45 -8.50
C VAL A 35 11.48 -8.22 -9.71
N ARG A 36 11.95 -9.46 -9.91
CA ARG A 36 11.50 -10.30 -11.03
C ARG A 36 10.04 -10.72 -10.91
N GLN A 37 9.53 -10.94 -9.70
CA GLN A 37 8.11 -11.23 -9.46
C GLN A 37 7.20 -10.06 -9.85
N MET A 38 7.70 -8.83 -9.77
CA MET A 38 7.02 -7.62 -10.23
C MET A 38 7.15 -7.38 -11.74
N GLY A 39 7.84 -8.25 -12.48
CA GLY A 39 8.00 -8.14 -13.93
C GLY A 39 9.16 -7.25 -14.39
N TYR A 40 10.08 -6.87 -13.50
CA TYR A 40 11.25 -6.06 -13.82
C TYR A 40 12.55 -6.89 -13.83
N GLU A 41 13.54 -6.46 -14.62
CA GLU A 41 14.82 -7.18 -14.73
C GLU A 41 15.71 -6.88 -13.52
N ILE A 42 15.80 -5.59 -13.14
CA ILE A 42 16.59 -5.10 -12.01
C ILE A 42 15.86 -3.98 -11.26
N PHE A 43 16.24 -3.74 -10.00
CA PHE A 43 15.59 -2.74 -9.15
C PHE A 43 15.59 -1.32 -9.74
N ARG A 44 16.64 -0.98 -10.49
CA ARG A 44 16.71 0.29 -11.23
C ARG A 44 15.54 0.47 -12.21
N ASP A 45 15.02 -0.60 -12.80
CA ASP A 45 13.92 -0.50 -13.76
C ASP A 45 12.61 -0.10 -13.07
N ILE A 46 12.37 -0.59 -11.84
CA ILE A 46 11.25 -0.16 -10.98
C ILE A 46 11.40 1.33 -10.66
N LEU A 47 12.60 1.75 -10.23
CA LEU A 47 12.87 3.15 -9.92
C LEU A 47 12.71 4.07 -11.16
N ALA A 48 13.11 3.59 -12.34
CA ALA A 48 12.96 4.32 -13.60
C ALA A 48 11.48 4.49 -13.97
N HIS A 49 10.68 3.44 -13.76
CA HIS A 49 9.23 3.49 -13.91
C HIS A 49 8.59 4.50 -12.94
N ILE A 50 8.92 4.45 -11.65
CA ILE A 50 8.44 5.40 -10.63
C ILE A 50 8.81 6.84 -11.01
N LEU A 51 10.07 7.07 -11.40
CA LEU A 51 10.55 8.38 -11.85
C LEU A 51 9.72 8.94 -13.00
N ALA A 52 9.40 8.13 -14.01
CA ALA A 52 8.64 8.59 -15.15
C ALA A 52 7.22 9.03 -14.75
N TRP A 53 6.56 8.33 -13.82
CA TRP A 53 5.25 8.72 -13.32
C TRP A 53 5.29 9.97 -12.44
N TRP A 54 6.35 10.17 -11.66
CA TRP A 54 6.57 11.43 -10.94
C TRP A 54 6.81 12.60 -11.89
N GLU A 55 7.66 12.41 -12.90
CA GLU A 55 7.97 13.40 -13.92
C GLU A 55 6.76 13.76 -14.80
N GLU A 56 5.81 12.84 -14.99
CA GLU A 56 4.56 13.09 -15.72
C GLU A 56 3.46 13.71 -14.83
N GLY A 57 3.23 13.15 -13.64
CA GLY A 57 2.10 13.55 -12.79
C GLY A 57 2.32 14.87 -12.05
N MET A 58 3.54 15.16 -11.58
CA MET A 58 3.80 16.36 -10.79
C MET A 58 3.59 17.66 -11.59
N PRO A 59 4.04 17.79 -12.86
CA PRO A 59 3.71 18.95 -13.68
C PRO A 59 2.21 19.18 -13.86
N ILE A 60 1.41 18.11 -13.92
CA ILE A 60 -0.05 18.19 -14.03
C ILE A 60 -0.64 18.72 -12.71
N ILE A 61 -0.18 18.21 -11.57
CA ILE A 61 -0.59 18.71 -10.24
C ILE A 61 -0.30 20.21 -10.13
N LEU A 62 0.92 20.64 -10.48
CA LEU A 62 1.32 22.05 -10.42
C LEU A 62 0.52 22.92 -11.38
N ALA A 63 0.27 22.46 -12.61
CA ALA A 63 -0.54 23.20 -13.57
C ALA A 63 -1.97 23.41 -13.05
N ILE A 64 -2.59 22.40 -12.44
CA ILE A 64 -3.91 22.54 -11.82
C ILE A 64 -3.85 23.55 -10.66
N ALA A 65 -2.84 23.46 -9.80
CA ALA A 65 -2.69 24.36 -8.65
C ALA A 65 -2.48 25.83 -9.04
N GLU A 66 -1.81 26.06 -10.17
CA GLU A 66 -1.50 27.38 -10.72
C GLU A 66 -2.54 27.86 -11.74
N ASN A 67 -3.62 27.09 -11.94
CA ASN A 67 -4.65 27.33 -12.95
C ASN A 67 -4.08 27.54 -14.38
N ARG A 68 -3.04 26.77 -14.72
CA ARG A 68 -2.44 26.71 -16.05
C ARG A 68 -3.03 25.57 -16.88
N GLU A 69 -2.98 25.72 -18.19
CA GLU A 69 -3.30 24.63 -19.11
C GLU A 69 -2.29 23.48 -18.98
N TYR A 70 -2.78 22.26 -19.15
CA TYR A 70 -1.99 21.05 -19.23
C TYR A 70 -2.61 20.09 -20.24
N GLU A 71 -1.77 19.28 -20.86
CA GLU A 71 -2.20 18.29 -21.82
C GLU A 71 -2.85 17.09 -21.11
N ARG A 72 -4.00 16.64 -21.64
CA ARG A 72 -4.59 15.37 -21.23
C ARG A 72 -4.13 14.29 -22.19
N LYS A 73 -3.19 13.48 -21.76
CA LYS A 73 -2.70 12.35 -22.55
C LYS A 73 -3.52 11.10 -22.26
N LYS A 74 -3.69 10.27 -23.28
CA LYS A 74 -4.02 8.86 -23.12
C LYS A 74 -2.72 8.09 -23.19
N TYR A 75 -2.50 7.22 -22.21
CA TYR A 75 -1.29 6.40 -22.17
C TYR A 75 -1.58 5.02 -22.72
N ASP A 76 -0.67 4.55 -23.57
CA ASP A 76 -0.33 3.14 -23.60
C ASP A 76 0.64 2.93 -22.45
N PHE A 77 0.16 2.35 -21.35
CA PHE A 77 0.92 2.21 -20.12
C PHE A 77 2.17 1.34 -20.34
N ASP A 78 2.05 0.27 -21.13
CA ASP A 78 3.17 -0.64 -21.42
C ASP A 78 4.25 0.08 -22.22
N ALA A 79 3.86 0.81 -23.27
CA ALA A 79 4.81 1.57 -24.08
C ALA A 79 5.48 2.69 -23.27
N PHE A 80 4.73 3.40 -22.43
CA PHE A 80 5.27 4.45 -21.56
C PHE A 80 6.27 3.87 -20.55
N ASN A 81 5.92 2.76 -19.88
CA ASN A 81 6.76 2.10 -18.90
C ASN A 81 8.03 1.54 -19.54
N ALA A 82 7.92 0.89 -20.70
CA ALA A 82 9.08 0.38 -21.43
C ALA A 82 10.04 1.51 -21.87
N ALA A 83 9.50 2.66 -22.31
CA ALA A 83 10.30 3.82 -22.66
C ALA A 83 11.01 4.42 -21.44
N ALA A 84 10.36 4.44 -20.26
CA ALA A 84 10.96 4.88 -19.01
C ALA A 84 12.19 4.03 -18.63
N VAL A 85 12.05 2.70 -18.67
CA VAL A 85 13.17 1.78 -18.41
C VAL A 85 14.30 1.97 -19.44
N ALA A 86 13.95 2.07 -20.72
CA ALA A 86 14.93 2.26 -21.80
C ALA A 86 15.73 3.58 -21.64
N LYS A 87 15.08 4.67 -21.21
CA LYS A 87 15.71 6.00 -21.01
C LYS A 87 16.90 5.95 -20.06
N TYR A 88 16.83 5.13 -19.01
CA TYR A 88 17.85 5.06 -17.97
C TYR A 88 18.75 3.83 -18.04
N ARG A 89 18.55 2.94 -19.03
CA ARG A 89 19.24 1.64 -19.11
C ARG A 89 20.76 1.75 -19.13
N SER A 90 21.30 2.78 -19.77
CA SER A 90 22.75 2.99 -19.93
C SER A 90 23.37 3.90 -18.86
N TRP A 91 22.59 4.36 -17.89
CA TRP A 91 23.11 5.24 -16.84
C TRP A 91 23.99 4.46 -15.87
N ASP A 92 25.03 5.13 -15.36
CA ASP A 92 25.75 4.63 -14.19
C ASP A 92 24.78 4.53 -12.99
N GLU A 93 24.94 3.49 -12.18
CA GLU A 93 24.00 3.22 -11.09
C GLU A 93 24.05 4.29 -10.01
N ARG A 94 25.24 4.78 -9.65
CA ARG A 94 25.38 5.84 -8.65
C ARG A 94 24.78 7.16 -9.16
N GLU A 95 25.02 7.48 -10.43
CA GLU A 95 24.41 8.65 -11.07
C GLU A 95 22.88 8.56 -11.11
N PHE A 96 22.35 7.37 -11.44
CA PHE A 96 20.91 7.12 -11.47
C PHE A 96 20.28 7.25 -10.08
N LEU A 97 20.87 6.65 -9.04
CA LEU A 97 20.33 6.73 -7.68
C LEU A 97 20.38 8.18 -7.14
N ALA A 98 21.43 8.93 -7.46
CA ALA A 98 21.49 10.36 -7.14
C ALA A 98 20.42 11.17 -7.89
N HIS A 99 20.13 10.82 -9.14
CA HIS A 99 19.03 11.42 -9.90
C HIS A 99 17.66 11.08 -9.29
N PHE A 100 17.45 9.83 -8.87
CA PHE A 100 16.23 9.41 -8.18
C PHE A 100 15.96 10.26 -6.94
N GLU A 101 16.95 10.36 -6.05
CA GLU A 101 16.82 11.13 -4.81
C GLU A 101 16.59 12.63 -5.09
N LYS A 102 17.32 13.20 -6.06
CA LYS A 102 17.10 14.59 -6.49
C LYS A 102 15.69 14.82 -7.00
N THR A 103 15.13 13.87 -7.76
CA THR A 103 13.76 13.98 -8.24
C THR A 103 12.75 13.82 -7.11
N ARG A 104 12.97 12.92 -6.15
CA ARG A 104 12.14 12.80 -4.94
C ARG A 104 12.08 14.12 -4.16
N GLN A 105 13.23 14.75 -3.92
CA GLN A 105 13.31 16.08 -3.28
C GLN A 105 12.59 17.17 -4.08
N LYS A 106 12.64 17.09 -5.42
CA LYS A 106 11.86 17.99 -6.29
C LYS A 106 10.35 17.75 -6.14
N MET A 107 9.91 16.50 -6.00
CA MET A 107 8.49 16.17 -5.76
C MET A 107 8.04 16.73 -4.41
N GLU A 108 8.86 16.56 -3.36
CA GLU A 108 8.60 17.16 -2.05
C GLU A 108 8.45 18.69 -2.16
N ALA A 109 9.40 19.38 -2.79
CA ALA A 109 9.37 20.83 -2.95
C ALA A 109 8.14 21.29 -3.74
N GLY A 110 7.78 20.58 -4.81
CA GLY A 110 6.59 20.85 -5.61
C GLY A 110 5.30 20.63 -4.84
N LEU A 111 5.18 19.55 -4.07
CA LEU A 111 4.02 19.31 -3.21
C LEU A 111 3.89 20.40 -2.14
N ARG A 112 5.00 20.84 -1.54
CA ARG A 112 4.99 21.95 -0.57
C ARG A 112 4.45 23.25 -1.17
N SER A 113 4.73 23.53 -2.46
CA SER A 113 4.25 24.74 -3.13
C SER A 113 2.78 24.69 -3.56
N VAL A 114 2.17 23.50 -3.64
CA VAL A 114 0.71 23.36 -3.89
C VAL A 114 -0.04 23.85 -2.66
N ASN A 115 -0.89 24.87 -2.79
CA ASN A 115 -1.71 25.34 -1.67
C ASN A 115 -2.82 24.32 -1.32
N ASP A 116 -3.32 24.36 -0.08
CA ASP A 116 -4.28 23.36 0.40
C ASP A 116 -5.60 23.37 -0.39
N ALA A 117 -6.06 24.55 -0.83
CA ALA A 117 -7.26 24.68 -1.64
C ALA A 117 -7.13 23.99 -3.02
N ALA A 118 -5.95 24.05 -3.63
CA ALA A 118 -5.65 23.31 -4.85
C ALA A 118 -5.59 21.80 -4.60
N PHE A 119 -5.13 21.37 -3.43
CA PHE A 119 -5.09 19.96 -3.05
C PHE A 119 -6.49 19.37 -2.87
N GLU A 120 -7.51 20.19 -2.56
CA GLU A 120 -8.91 19.75 -2.56
C GLU A 120 -9.47 19.42 -3.95
N ASN A 121 -8.77 19.78 -5.02
CA ASN A 121 -9.16 19.39 -6.37
C ASN A 121 -9.07 17.86 -6.54
N ARG A 122 -10.20 17.24 -6.93
CA ARG A 122 -10.28 15.79 -7.18
C ARG A 122 -9.17 15.26 -8.09
N ARG A 123 -8.78 15.99 -9.13
CA ARG A 123 -7.72 15.54 -10.05
C ARG A 123 -6.34 15.59 -9.41
N VAL A 124 -6.08 16.58 -8.55
CA VAL A 124 -4.83 16.63 -7.78
C VAL A 124 -4.77 15.44 -6.84
N LYS A 125 -5.86 15.16 -6.10
CA LYS A 125 -5.97 13.96 -5.24
C LYS A 125 -5.77 12.66 -6.02
N ASN A 126 -6.38 12.53 -7.20
CA ASN A 126 -6.23 11.31 -8.01
C ASN A 126 -4.79 11.12 -8.51
N TRP A 127 -4.12 12.19 -8.97
CA TRP A 127 -2.72 12.11 -9.36
C TRP A 127 -1.82 11.81 -8.17
N ALA A 128 -1.98 12.53 -7.07
CA ALA A 128 -1.21 12.30 -5.85
C ALA A 128 -1.35 10.86 -5.33
N ASN A 129 -2.60 10.36 -5.30
CA ASN A 129 -2.86 8.97 -4.95
C ASN A 129 -2.17 8.00 -5.92
N GLY A 130 -2.36 8.19 -7.22
CA GLY A 130 -1.85 7.28 -8.24
C GLY A 130 -0.32 7.17 -8.26
N ILE A 131 0.41 8.28 -8.17
CA ILE A 131 1.88 8.28 -8.38
C ILE A 131 2.70 8.22 -7.09
N PHE A 132 2.11 8.49 -5.92
CA PHE A 132 2.84 8.46 -4.65
C PHE A 132 2.33 7.41 -3.67
N ILE A 133 1.02 7.26 -3.52
CA ILE A 133 0.43 6.43 -2.46
C ILE A 133 0.19 5.01 -2.98
N HIS A 134 -0.68 4.87 -3.97
CA HIS A 134 -0.97 3.59 -4.62
C HIS A 134 0.30 2.96 -5.21
N HIS A 135 1.14 3.78 -5.86
CA HIS A 135 2.38 3.31 -6.48
C HIS A 135 3.38 2.71 -5.48
N ALA A 136 3.35 3.15 -4.22
CA ALA A 136 4.20 2.59 -3.17
C ALA A 136 3.77 1.17 -2.79
N ARG A 137 2.46 0.89 -2.81
CA ARG A 137 1.92 -0.46 -2.59
C ARG A 137 2.14 -1.37 -3.79
N GLU A 138 1.87 -0.85 -4.99
CA GLU A 138 2.03 -1.59 -6.24
C GLU A 138 3.49 -2.05 -6.46
N HIS A 139 4.47 -1.21 -6.10
CA HIS A 139 5.91 -1.52 -6.20
C HIS A 139 6.54 -1.81 -4.83
N LEU A 140 5.82 -2.48 -3.93
CA LEU A 140 6.32 -2.76 -2.57
C LEU A 140 7.38 -3.89 -2.55
N VAL A 141 8.64 -3.58 -2.78
CA VAL A 141 9.73 -4.60 -2.72
C VAL A 141 10.11 -4.99 -1.30
N SER A 142 9.87 -4.10 -0.33
CA SER A 142 10.08 -4.35 1.09
C SER A 142 9.16 -3.46 1.92
N VAL A 143 8.47 -4.06 2.89
CA VAL A 143 7.48 -3.35 3.70
C VAL A 143 8.14 -2.40 4.70
N SER A 144 7.45 -1.32 5.01
CA SER A 144 7.87 -0.36 6.04
C SER A 144 6.83 -0.30 7.15
N ARG A 145 7.25 0.14 8.35
CA ARG A 145 6.30 0.50 9.41
C ARG A 145 5.30 1.55 8.94
N PHE A 146 5.79 2.52 8.16
CA PHE A 146 4.98 3.65 7.71
C PHE A 146 3.79 3.20 6.85
N ILE A 147 4.01 2.38 5.81
CA ILE A 147 2.93 2.01 4.89
C ILE A 147 1.86 1.15 5.56
N VAL A 148 2.26 0.28 6.49
CA VAL A 148 1.35 -0.56 7.27
C VAL A 148 0.52 0.30 8.23
N ALA A 149 1.18 1.18 8.99
CA ALA A 149 0.50 2.07 9.92
C ALA A 149 -0.46 3.03 9.18
N ASP A 150 0.00 3.62 8.08
CA ASP A 150 -0.80 4.55 7.28
C ASP A 150 -2.07 3.89 6.71
N LEU A 151 -1.97 2.65 6.20
CA LEU A 151 -3.14 1.88 5.76
C LEU A 151 -4.11 1.59 6.90
N LEU A 152 -3.60 1.17 8.06
CA LEU A 152 -4.43 0.90 9.24
C LEU A 152 -5.13 2.18 9.70
N GLU A 153 -4.44 3.32 9.70
CA GLU A 153 -4.96 4.62 10.17
C GLU A 153 -5.93 5.30 9.19
N ASN A 154 -5.80 5.04 7.88
CA ASN A 154 -6.56 5.77 6.86
C ASN A 154 -7.52 4.87 6.09
N GLU A 155 -7.00 3.90 5.34
CA GLU A 155 -7.78 3.04 4.46
C GLU A 155 -8.68 2.08 5.23
N TRP A 156 -8.08 1.29 6.12
CA TRP A 156 -8.82 0.32 6.93
C TRP A 156 -9.73 1.03 7.94
N ALA A 157 -9.35 2.22 8.41
CA ALA A 157 -10.16 3.01 9.33
C ALA A 157 -11.48 3.47 8.71
N THR A 158 -11.51 3.79 7.40
CA THR A 158 -12.75 4.22 6.73
C THR A 158 -13.49 3.09 6.03
N TYR A 159 -12.95 1.86 6.01
CA TYR A 159 -13.47 0.75 5.21
C TYR A 159 -14.96 0.44 5.44
N ILE A 160 -15.40 0.38 6.70
CA ILE A 160 -16.81 0.15 7.08
C ILE A 160 -17.70 1.31 6.61
N GLU A 161 -17.24 2.55 6.80
CA GLU A 161 -17.99 3.74 6.41
C GLU A 161 -18.11 3.84 4.88
N ASP A 162 -17.01 3.56 4.18
CA ASP A 162 -16.92 3.54 2.73
C ASP A 162 -17.89 2.50 2.14
N PHE A 163 -17.93 1.28 2.69
CA PHE A 163 -18.93 0.27 2.32
C PHE A 163 -20.36 0.75 2.61
N SER A 164 -20.59 1.37 3.78
CA SER A 164 -21.93 1.81 4.19
C SER A 164 -22.51 2.89 3.26
N ARG A 165 -21.66 3.74 2.68
CA ARG A 165 -22.03 4.79 1.72
C ARG A 165 -22.38 4.28 0.33
N LEU A 166 -22.07 3.02 0.00
CA LEU A 166 -22.49 2.42 -1.26
C LEU A 166 -24.01 2.22 -1.28
N ASP A 167 -24.60 2.36 -2.47
CA ASP A 167 -25.98 1.94 -2.71
C ASP A 167 -26.09 0.40 -2.69
N ASP A 168 -27.32 -0.11 -2.57
CA ASP A 168 -27.57 -1.55 -2.39
C ASP A 168 -27.09 -2.39 -3.60
N GLU A 169 -27.17 -1.84 -4.81
CA GLU A 169 -26.70 -2.50 -6.02
C GLU A 169 -25.17 -2.67 -5.99
N LYS A 170 -24.43 -1.59 -5.67
CA LYS A 170 -22.98 -1.62 -5.52
C LYS A 170 -22.52 -2.49 -4.37
N LYS A 171 -23.23 -2.50 -3.23
CA LYS A 171 -22.94 -3.41 -2.12
C LYS A 171 -23.02 -4.86 -2.57
N LYS A 172 -24.09 -5.22 -3.28
CA LYS A 172 -24.29 -6.57 -3.80
C LYS A 172 -23.24 -6.94 -4.85
N GLU A 173 -22.93 -6.05 -5.77
CA GLU A 173 -21.89 -6.27 -6.79
C GLU A 173 -20.52 -6.46 -6.14
N PHE A 174 -20.16 -5.59 -5.20
CA PHE A 174 -18.91 -5.69 -4.45
C PHE A 174 -18.81 -7.03 -3.74
N LEU A 175 -19.78 -7.39 -2.88
CA LEU A 175 -19.75 -8.64 -2.13
C LEU A 175 -19.71 -9.87 -3.04
N SER A 176 -20.45 -9.85 -4.16
CA SER A 176 -20.40 -10.92 -5.15
C SER A 176 -19.04 -11.07 -5.80
N LYS A 177 -18.32 -9.96 -6.08
CA LYS A 177 -16.95 -10.00 -6.61
C LYS A 177 -15.97 -10.52 -5.56
N GLN A 178 -16.19 -10.18 -4.30
CA GLN A 178 -15.38 -10.68 -3.18
C GLN A 178 -15.67 -12.15 -2.82
N GLY A 179 -16.75 -12.74 -3.35
CA GLY A 179 -17.13 -14.13 -3.05
C GLY A 179 -17.83 -14.31 -1.70
N PHE A 180 -18.36 -13.25 -1.10
CA PHE A 180 -19.06 -13.30 0.19
C PHE A 180 -20.55 -13.01 0.02
N GLU A 181 -21.39 -13.69 0.80
CA GLU A 181 -22.84 -13.46 0.78
C GLU A 181 -23.23 -12.13 1.45
N ASN A 182 -22.47 -11.70 2.44
CA ASN A 182 -22.75 -10.51 3.24
C ASN A 182 -21.45 -9.89 3.78
N PHE A 183 -21.52 -8.61 4.18
CA PHE A 183 -20.35 -7.87 4.64
C PHE A 183 -19.79 -8.38 5.96
N ARG A 184 -20.62 -8.94 6.85
CA ARG A 184 -20.15 -9.57 8.09
C ARG A 184 -19.19 -10.71 7.78
N ASP A 185 -19.49 -11.55 6.81
CA ASP A 185 -18.63 -12.70 6.50
C ASP A 185 -17.30 -12.25 5.85
N LEU A 186 -17.31 -11.16 5.07
CA LEU A 186 -16.07 -10.52 4.60
C LEU A 186 -15.24 -9.94 5.76
N LEU A 187 -15.87 -9.26 6.72
CA LEU A 187 -15.16 -8.75 7.91
C LEU A 187 -14.62 -9.89 8.79
N ALA A 188 -15.36 -10.98 8.93
CA ALA A 188 -14.91 -12.18 9.64
C ALA A 188 -13.63 -12.75 9.04
N HIS A 189 -13.55 -12.76 7.70
CA HIS A 189 -12.36 -13.13 6.97
C HIS A 189 -11.19 -12.18 7.25
N ILE A 190 -11.38 -10.86 7.08
CA ILE A 190 -10.34 -9.85 7.32
C ILE A 190 -9.81 -9.92 8.75
N ILE A 191 -10.71 -9.91 9.74
CA ILE A 191 -10.36 -9.98 11.16
C ILE A 191 -9.57 -11.25 11.48
N GLY A 192 -9.99 -12.39 10.93
CA GLY A 192 -9.35 -13.66 11.24
C GLY A 192 -7.90 -13.76 10.77
N TRP A 193 -7.59 -13.19 9.61
CA TRP A 193 -6.20 -13.08 9.12
C TRP A 193 -5.40 -12.10 9.97
N TRP A 194 -5.95 -10.93 10.31
CA TRP A 194 -5.33 -10.00 11.25
C TRP A 194 -5.00 -10.59 12.62
N GLU A 195 -5.94 -11.34 13.22
CA GLU A 195 -5.72 -12.03 14.48
C GLU A 195 -4.60 -13.09 14.38
N GLU A 196 -4.55 -13.83 13.27
CA GLU A 196 -3.55 -14.86 13.05
C GLU A 196 -2.16 -14.25 12.82
N GLY A 197 -2.07 -13.19 12.01
CA GLY A 197 -0.84 -12.42 11.80
C GLY A 197 -0.32 -11.82 13.11
N ALA A 198 -1.20 -11.17 13.90
CA ALA A 198 -0.82 -10.64 15.21
C ALA A 198 -0.28 -11.74 16.14
N ARG A 199 -0.95 -12.91 16.19
CA ARG A 199 -0.49 -14.06 16.98
C ARG A 199 0.89 -14.55 16.55
N ILE A 200 1.14 -14.63 15.24
CA ILE A 200 2.41 -15.13 14.70
C ILE A 200 3.54 -14.13 14.96
N ILE A 201 3.30 -12.84 14.70
CA ILE A 201 4.28 -11.78 14.94
C ILE A 201 4.66 -11.73 16.43
N ALA A 202 3.67 -11.72 17.33
CA ALA A 202 3.93 -11.75 18.77
C ALA A 202 4.71 -13.01 19.20
N GLY A 203 4.33 -14.18 18.67
CA GLY A 203 5.04 -15.43 18.94
C GLY A 203 6.51 -15.41 18.52
N ILE A 204 6.82 -14.84 17.36
CA ILE A 204 8.19 -14.67 16.86
C ILE A 204 9.01 -13.76 17.79
N LEU A 205 8.41 -12.67 18.28
CA LEU A 205 9.08 -11.71 19.15
C LEU A 205 9.32 -12.26 20.57
N ASP A 206 8.34 -12.96 21.13
CA ASP A 206 8.37 -13.40 22.52
C ASP A 206 9.21 -14.66 22.74
N SER A 207 9.32 -15.52 21.72
CA SER A 207 9.86 -16.88 21.88
C SER A 207 10.90 -17.22 20.80
N PRO A 208 12.19 -17.31 21.17
CA PRO A 208 13.21 -17.85 20.29
C PRO A 208 12.84 -19.27 19.83
N GLY A 209 12.73 -19.47 18.51
CA GLY A 209 12.34 -20.76 17.93
C GLY A 209 10.83 -20.99 17.84
N PHE A 210 10.01 -19.94 18.01
CA PHE A 210 8.60 -20.00 17.62
C PHE A 210 8.47 -20.48 16.17
N THR A 211 7.55 -21.42 15.96
CA THR A 211 7.20 -21.93 14.64
C THR A 211 5.70 -21.90 14.49
N TRP A 212 5.25 -21.60 13.28
CA TRP A 212 3.84 -21.65 12.90
C TRP A 212 3.66 -22.59 11.72
N GLN A 213 2.42 -23.01 11.48
CA GLN A 213 2.08 -23.88 10.36
C GLN A 213 1.25 -23.10 9.36
N SER A 214 1.59 -23.23 8.08
CA SER A 214 0.73 -22.74 7.01
C SER A 214 -0.63 -23.42 7.12
N ARG A 215 -1.69 -22.62 6.97
CA ARG A 215 -3.06 -23.12 6.90
C ARG A 215 -3.46 -23.29 5.45
N ASP A 216 -4.42 -24.19 5.21
CA ASP A 216 -5.18 -24.17 3.96
C ASP A 216 -6.09 -22.94 4.01
N THR A 217 -5.88 -22.01 3.06
CA THR A 217 -6.55 -20.71 3.04
C THR A 217 -8.07 -20.87 2.97
N ASP A 218 -8.58 -21.77 2.13
CA ASP A 218 -10.01 -21.98 1.95
C ASP A 218 -10.65 -22.60 3.21
N ALA A 219 -10.00 -23.60 3.79
CA ALA A 219 -10.45 -24.23 5.02
C ALA A 219 -10.47 -23.21 6.18
N PHE A 220 -9.42 -22.39 6.31
CA PHE A 220 -9.36 -21.39 7.36
C PHE A 220 -10.41 -20.30 7.16
N ASN A 221 -10.62 -19.82 5.92
CA ASN A 221 -11.69 -18.87 5.61
C ASN A 221 -13.07 -19.41 6.01
N ALA A 222 -13.35 -20.69 5.72
CA ALA A 222 -14.60 -21.32 6.14
C ALA A 222 -14.73 -21.44 7.67
N GLU A 223 -13.63 -21.70 8.38
CA GLU A 223 -13.58 -21.68 9.84
C GLU A 223 -13.90 -20.29 10.41
N LEU A 224 -13.34 -19.22 9.82
CA LEU A 224 -13.57 -17.85 10.26
C LEU A 224 -15.03 -17.43 10.10
N VAL A 225 -15.64 -17.69 8.95
CA VAL A 225 -17.08 -17.42 8.73
C VAL A 225 -17.93 -18.17 9.77
N LYS A 226 -17.59 -19.43 10.06
CA LYS A 226 -18.28 -20.22 11.08
C LYS A 226 -18.04 -19.69 12.51
N LYS A 227 -16.82 -19.25 12.83
CA LYS A 227 -16.44 -18.70 14.15
C LYS A 227 -17.29 -17.48 14.50
N TYR A 228 -17.51 -16.58 13.55
CA TYR A 228 -18.28 -15.34 13.76
C TYR A 228 -19.76 -15.44 13.35
N SER A 229 -20.26 -16.61 12.94
CA SER A 229 -21.60 -16.76 12.35
C SER A 229 -22.76 -16.36 13.29
N LYS A 230 -22.52 -16.40 14.60
CA LYS A 230 -23.51 -16.04 15.64
C LYS A 230 -23.38 -14.59 16.12
N TRP A 231 -22.37 -13.87 15.67
CA TRP A 231 -22.15 -12.48 16.06
C TRP A 231 -23.17 -11.59 15.37
N SER A 232 -23.63 -10.57 16.09
CA SER A 232 -24.42 -9.52 15.47
C SER A 232 -23.54 -8.66 14.57
N GLU A 233 -24.15 -7.93 13.65
CA GLU A 233 -23.44 -6.96 12.81
C GLU A 233 -22.71 -5.93 13.68
N LYS A 234 -23.36 -5.40 14.72
CA LYS A 234 -22.72 -4.46 15.65
C LYS A 234 -21.47 -5.04 16.33
N ASP A 235 -21.55 -6.31 16.75
CA ASP A 235 -20.42 -6.94 17.46
C ASP A 235 -19.23 -7.13 16.52
N ILE A 236 -19.45 -7.56 15.27
CA ILE A 236 -18.35 -7.74 14.33
C ILE A 236 -17.70 -6.41 13.93
N LEU A 237 -18.50 -5.33 13.78
CA LEU A 237 -17.97 -4.00 13.44
C LEU A 237 -17.13 -3.45 14.59
N THR A 238 -17.58 -3.66 15.83
CA THR A 238 -16.82 -3.28 17.03
C THR A 238 -15.51 -4.07 17.12
N HIS A 239 -15.55 -5.35 16.76
CA HIS A 239 -14.37 -6.22 16.82
C HIS A 239 -13.36 -5.92 15.71
N TYR A 240 -13.83 -5.63 14.49
CA TYR A 240 -13.00 -5.13 13.40
C TYR A 240 -12.15 -3.93 13.86
N GLU A 241 -12.80 -2.95 14.46
CA GLU A 241 -12.12 -1.75 14.93
C GLU A 241 -11.15 -2.05 16.06
N SER A 242 -11.54 -2.92 17.01
CA SER A 242 -10.65 -3.35 18.09
C SER A 242 -9.38 -4.03 17.55
N VAL A 243 -9.51 -4.92 16.57
CA VAL A 243 -8.36 -5.65 16.02
C VAL A 243 -7.49 -4.73 15.16
N ARG A 244 -8.09 -3.80 14.41
CA ARG A 244 -7.34 -2.76 13.65
C ARG A 244 -6.48 -1.90 14.57
N VAL A 245 -7.02 -1.47 15.72
CA VAL A 245 -6.28 -0.69 16.72
C VAL A 245 -5.15 -1.52 17.35
N VAL A 246 -5.41 -2.78 17.71
CA VAL A 246 -4.38 -3.68 18.24
C VAL A 246 -3.25 -3.91 17.23
N LEU A 247 -3.56 -4.08 15.94
CA LEU A 247 -2.54 -4.17 14.91
C LEU A 247 -1.73 -2.88 14.76
N LEU A 248 -2.38 -1.73 14.85
CA LEU A 248 -1.69 -0.43 14.79
C LEU A 248 -0.71 -0.28 15.96
N GLU A 249 -1.13 -0.64 17.18
CA GLU A 249 -0.28 -0.67 18.37
C GLU A 249 0.89 -1.64 18.20
N LEU A 250 0.62 -2.87 17.75
CA LEU A 250 1.64 -3.87 17.47
C LEU A 250 2.70 -3.33 16.50
N VAL A 251 2.27 -2.77 15.36
CA VAL A 251 3.16 -2.23 14.31
C VAL A 251 3.99 -1.04 14.81
N ALA A 252 3.39 -0.18 15.64
CA ALA A 252 4.08 0.95 16.25
C ALA A 252 5.18 0.49 17.23
N GLU A 253 4.95 -0.62 17.94
CA GLU A 253 5.89 -1.17 18.93
C GLU A 253 6.93 -2.14 18.34
N LEU A 254 6.77 -2.57 17.09
CA LEU A 254 7.75 -3.44 16.42
C LEU A 254 9.14 -2.79 16.42
N PRO A 255 10.20 -3.53 16.83
CA PRO A 255 11.58 -3.12 16.61
C PRO A 255 11.88 -2.86 15.12
N ASP A 256 12.79 -1.94 14.81
CA ASP A 256 13.15 -1.63 13.41
C ASP A 256 13.69 -2.85 12.63
N ASP A 257 14.36 -3.78 13.32
CA ASP A 257 14.88 -5.02 12.75
C ASP A 257 13.82 -6.12 12.62
N ALA A 258 12.63 -5.97 13.22
CA ALA A 258 11.52 -6.91 13.03
C ALA A 258 11.08 -6.99 11.56
N PHE A 259 11.19 -5.89 10.83
CA PHE A 259 10.90 -5.81 9.38
C PHE A 259 11.95 -6.55 8.51
N LEU A 260 13.06 -7.00 9.09
CA LEU A 260 14.03 -7.89 8.43
C LEU A 260 13.68 -9.37 8.61
N ASN A 261 12.76 -9.70 9.53
CA ASN A 261 12.25 -11.04 9.68
C ASN A 261 11.25 -11.33 8.56
N ARG A 262 11.56 -12.34 7.73
CA ARG A 262 10.76 -12.68 6.54
C ARG A 262 9.32 -13.06 6.86
N ASP A 263 9.07 -13.72 7.98
CA ASP A 263 7.72 -14.12 8.35
C ASP A 263 6.92 -12.89 8.80
N ILE A 264 7.51 -12.04 9.65
CA ILE A 264 6.85 -10.79 10.07
C ILE A 264 6.54 -9.91 8.86
N GLU A 265 7.52 -9.70 7.98
CA GLU A 265 7.33 -8.94 6.74
C GLU A 265 6.23 -9.55 5.86
N ALA A 266 6.25 -10.86 5.62
CA ALA A 266 5.25 -11.53 4.79
C ALA A 266 3.84 -11.37 5.36
N TRP A 267 3.64 -11.55 6.66
CA TRP A 267 2.33 -11.34 7.29
C TRP A 267 1.84 -9.90 7.17
N LEU A 268 2.72 -8.90 7.36
CA LEU A 268 2.32 -7.49 7.21
C LEU A 268 2.02 -7.12 5.75
N VAL A 269 2.77 -7.68 4.80
CA VAL A 269 2.50 -7.51 3.37
C VAL A 269 1.17 -8.16 3.02
N ASP A 270 1.00 -9.44 3.28
CA ASP A 270 -0.13 -10.21 2.80
C ASP A 270 -1.44 -9.77 3.48
N ASP A 271 -1.46 -9.60 4.80
CA ASP A 271 -2.71 -9.43 5.55
C ASP A 271 -3.10 -7.97 5.82
N VAL A 272 -2.19 -7.01 5.64
CA VAL A 272 -2.51 -5.59 5.81
C VAL A 272 -2.45 -4.85 4.49
N VAL A 273 -1.36 -5.01 3.73
CA VAL A 273 -1.16 -4.25 2.48
C VAL A 273 -1.88 -4.91 1.32
N GLY A 274 -1.48 -6.13 0.98
CA GLY A 274 -2.05 -6.95 -0.08
C GLY A 274 -3.53 -7.20 0.15
N HIS A 275 -3.93 -7.53 1.38
CA HIS A 275 -5.34 -7.79 1.70
C HIS A 275 -6.26 -6.61 1.42
N TYR A 276 -5.76 -5.37 1.59
CA TYR A 276 -6.52 -4.18 1.23
C TYR A 276 -6.70 -4.07 -0.29
N ASP A 277 -5.63 -4.32 -1.04
CA ASP A 277 -5.63 -4.24 -2.51
C ASP A 277 -6.39 -5.42 -3.16
N GLU A 278 -6.57 -6.54 -2.45
CA GLU A 278 -7.46 -7.66 -2.81
C GLU A 278 -8.94 -7.35 -2.57
N HIS A 279 -9.24 -6.55 -1.53
CA HIS A 279 -10.59 -6.14 -1.17
C HIS A 279 -10.83 -4.63 -1.30
N PRO A 280 -10.49 -3.97 -2.43
CA PRO A 280 -10.55 -2.53 -2.52
C PRO A 280 -12.01 -2.08 -2.57
N MET A 281 -12.34 -1.03 -1.79
CA MET A 281 -13.63 -0.38 -1.93
C MET A 281 -13.81 0.18 -3.34
N PRO A 282 -14.98 0.00 -3.98
CA PRO A 282 -15.22 0.54 -5.30
C PRO A 282 -15.21 2.07 -5.26
N VAL A 283 -14.50 2.67 -6.22
CA VAL A 283 -14.35 4.13 -6.38
C VAL A 283 -15.52 4.73 -7.17
#